data_AF-A0A6L9LE07-F1
#
_entry.id   AF-A0A6L9LE07-F1
#
_cell.length_a   1.000
_cell.length_b   1.000
_cell.length_c   1.000
_cell.angle_alpha   90.00
_cell.angle_beta   90.00
_cell.angle_gamma   90.00
#
_symmetry.space_group_name_H-M   'P 1'
#
loop_
_entity.id
_entity.type
_entity.pdbx_description
1 polymer ?
#
loop_
_entity_poly.entity_id
_entity_poly.type
_entity_poly.pdbx_seq_one_letter_code
_entity_poly.pdbx_strand_id
1 'polypeptide(L)'
;MLSHEESTDLLDSTMNVVSGDLTNATPQSGTGVIDEWLVELRKAENASELTDTLEQIKTELESGQVNAPELSQLFDTLATQTLEFSTRMGSEGDIAPRLEGLSSALRSLAGQMK
;
A
#
# COMPACT_ATOMS: atom_id res chain seq x y z
N MET A 1 12.51 -8.97 12.56
CA MET A 1 12.49 -10.06 11.57
C MET A 1 11.03 -10.36 11.31
N LEU A 2 10.50 -9.85 10.19
CA LEU A 2 9.14 -10.14 9.76
C LEU A 2 9.06 -11.64 9.44
N SER A 3 8.12 -12.35 10.04
CA SER A 3 7.83 -13.73 9.64
C SER A 3 7.08 -13.67 8.31
N HIS A 4 7.42 -14.57 7.39
CA HIS A 4 6.80 -14.68 6.04
C HIS A 4 5.26 -14.70 6.08
N GLU A 5 4.69 -15.14 7.19
CA GLU A 5 3.26 -15.28 7.46
C GLU A 5 2.58 -13.90 7.66
N GLU A 6 3.17 -13.00 8.44
CA GLU A 6 2.59 -11.67 8.75
C GLU A 6 2.54 -10.79 7.48
N SER A 7 3.61 -10.83 6.68
CA SER A 7 3.66 -10.12 5.41
C SER A 7 2.64 -10.69 4.40
N THR A 8 2.37 -11.99 4.47
CA THR A 8 1.41 -12.67 3.60
C THR A 8 -0.03 -12.26 3.92
N ASP A 9 -0.42 -12.21 5.20
CA ASP A 9 -1.75 -11.80 5.63
C ASP A 9 -2.03 -10.32 5.30
N LEU A 10 -1.04 -9.46 5.52
CA LEU A 10 -1.12 -8.04 5.16
C LEU A 10 -1.35 -7.86 3.66
N LEU A 11 -0.60 -8.60 2.84
CA LEU A 11 -0.71 -8.55 1.39
C LEU A 11 -2.08 -9.06 0.91
N ASP A 12 -2.61 -10.12 1.51
CA ASP A 12 -3.93 -10.67 1.19
C ASP A 12 -5.06 -9.69 1.56
N SER A 13 -5.00 -9.09 2.76
CA SER A 13 -5.93 -8.04 3.20
C SER A 13 -5.90 -6.84 2.25
N THR A 14 -4.71 -6.43 1.81
CA THR A 14 -4.56 -5.31 0.88
C THR A 14 -5.10 -5.66 -0.51
N MET A 15 -4.80 -6.86 -0.99
CA MET A 15 -5.32 -7.35 -2.27
C MET A 15 -6.84 -7.47 -2.22
N ASN A 16 -7.43 -7.85 -1.10
CA ASN A 16 -8.87 -7.91 -0.91
C ASN A 16 -9.53 -6.52 -0.89
N VAL A 17 -8.87 -5.51 -0.31
CA VAL A 17 -9.37 -4.12 -0.32
C VAL A 17 -9.24 -3.46 -1.69
N VAL A 18 -8.16 -3.75 -2.42
CA VAL A 18 -7.92 -3.17 -3.76
C VAL A 18 -8.68 -3.92 -4.88
N SER A 19 -8.85 -5.24 -4.73
CA SER A 19 -9.64 -6.07 -5.69
C SER A 19 -11.12 -6.08 -5.36
N GLY A 20 -11.50 -5.73 -4.14
CA GLY A 20 -12.87 -5.46 -3.75
C GLY A 20 -13.40 -4.27 -4.55
N ASP A 21 -14.61 -4.38 -5.07
CA ASP A 21 -15.29 -3.36 -5.86
C ASP A 21 -15.08 -1.98 -5.21
N LEU A 22 -14.28 -1.11 -5.85
CA LEU A 22 -13.93 0.21 -5.31
C LEU A 22 -15.16 1.10 -5.07
N THR A 23 -16.32 0.68 -5.57
CA THR A 23 -17.62 1.27 -5.26
C THR A 23 -18.07 1.05 -3.81
N ASN A 24 -17.51 0.05 -3.12
CA ASN A 24 -17.82 -0.32 -1.74
C ASN A 24 -16.60 -0.20 -0.80
N ALA A 25 -15.42 0.08 -1.36
CA ALA A 25 -14.23 0.44 -0.59
C ALA A 25 -14.46 1.82 0.05
N THR A 26 -15.05 1.83 1.23
CA THR A 26 -15.14 3.08 2.01
C THR A 26 -13.72 3.58 2.32
N PRO A 27 -13.50 4.91 2.39
CA PRO A 27 -12.22 5.47 2.85
C PRO A 27 -11.78 4.87 4.20
N GLN A 28 -12.72 4.41 5.02
CA GLN A 28 -12.48 3.70 6.28
C GLN A 28 -11.86 2.30 6.11
N SER A 29 -12.18 1.58 5.03
CA SER A 29 -11.53 0.30 4.70
C SER A 29 -10.12 0.51 4.17
N GLY A 30 -9.89 1.61 3.44
CA GLY A 30 -8.57 2.00 2.94
C GLY A 30 -7.61 2.41 4.06
N THR A 31 -8.07 3.24 5.01
CA THR A 31 -7.24 3.70 6.13
C THR A 31 -6.84 2.59 7.10
N GLY A 32 -7.69 1.57 7.30
CA GLY A 32 -7.35 0.40 8.14
C GLY A 32 -6.19 -0.42 7.57
N VAL A 33 -6.18 -0.66 6.25
CA VAL A 33 -5.07 -1.35 5.58
C VAL A 33 -3.79 -0.51 5.62
N ILE A 34 -3.91 0.80 5.45
CA ILE A 34 -2.77 1.73 5.55
C ILE A 34 -2.14 1.68 6.95
N ASP A 35 -2.95 1.61 8.02
CA ASP A 35 -2.46 1.52 9.40
C ASP A 35 -1.65 0.24 9.65
N GLU A 36 -2.15 -0.91 9.15
CA GLU A 36 -1.44 -2.19 9.24
C GLU A 36 -0.11 -2.13 8.46
N TRP A 37 -0.10 -1.55 7.26
CA TRP A 37 1.15 -1.33 6.52
C TRP A 37 2.13 -0.43 7.25
N LEU A 38 1.64 0.64 7.90
CA LEU A 38 2.49 1.52 8.70
C LEU A 38 3.14 0.78 9.85
N VAL A 39 2.39 -0.06 10.56
CA VAL A 39 2.93 -0.88 11.66
C VAL A 39 4.01 -1.84 11.14
N GLU A 40 3.76 -2.51 10.03
CA GLU A 40 4.68 -3.50 9.47
C GLU A 40 5.94 -2.86 8.86
N LEU A 41 5.77 -1.78 8.10
CA LEU A 41 6.90 -1.06 7.50
C LEU A 41 7.72 -0.32 8.55
N ARG A 42 7.14 0.16 9.66
CA ARG A 42 7.92 0.71 10.78
C ARG A 42 8.84 -0.32 11.42
N LYS A 43 8.60 -1.63 11.26
CA LYS A 43 9.51 -2.69 11.68
C LYS A 43 10.69 -2.88 10.70
N ALA A 44 10.59 -2.36 9.48
CA ALA A 44 11.63 -2.41 8.45
C ALA A 44 12.44 -1.11 8.43
N GLU A 45 13.72 -1.18 8.78
CA GLU A 45 14.63 -0.02 8.87
C GLU A 45 14.80 0.75 7.54
N ASN A 46 14.47 0.09 6.42
CA ASN A 46 14.59 0.61 5.05
C ASN A 46 13.24 0.97 4.40
N ALA A 47 12.16 1.05 5.18
CA ALA A 47 10.82 1.33 4.68
C ALA A 47 10.27 2.72 5.07
N SER A 48 11.13 3.59 5.62
CA SER A 48 10.74 4.94 6.07
C SER A 48 10.05 5.77 4.98
N GLU A 49 10.49 5.64 3.72
CA GLU A 49 9.90 6.34 2.58
C GLU A 49 8.45 5.87 2.33
N LEU A 50 8.20 4.55 2.39
CA LEU A 50 6.86 4.00 2.24
C LEU A 50 5.96 4.45 3.38
N THR A 51 6.45 4.42 4.62
CA THR A 51 5.66 4.85 5.77
C THR A 51 5.27 6.32 5.66
N ASP A 52 6.17 7.20 5.20
CA ASP A 52 5.87 8.63 5.05
C ASP A 52 4.72 8.83 4.03
N THR A 53 4.81 8.13 2.90
CA THR A 53 3.79 8.19 1.83
C THR A 53 2.44 7.63 2.30
N LEU A 54 2.45 6.54 3.06
CA LEU A 54 1.24 5.95 3.66
C LEU A 54 0.58 6.89 4.67
N GLU A 55 1.36 7.55 5.54
CA GLU A 55 0.85 8.57 6.47
C GLU A 55 0.21 9.75 5.72
N GLN A 56 0.78 10.16 4.57
CA GLN A 56 0.19 11.19 3.72
C GLN A 56 -1.15 10.75 3.11
N ILE A 57 -1.23 9.53 2.55
CA ILE A 57 -2.49 9.00 1.98
C ILE A 57 -3.56 8.92 3.06
N LYS A 58 -3.21 8.40 4.25
CA LYS A 58 -4.12 8.34 5.39
C LYS A 58 -4.63 9.73 5.77
N THR A 59 -3.72 10.69 5.89
CA THR A 59 -4.07 12.08 6.23
C THR A 59 -5.03 12.68 5.20
N GLU A 60 -4.78 12.49 3.90
CA GLU A 60 -5.67 12.97 2.84
C GLU A 60 -7.05 12.30 2.88
N LEU A 61 -7.12 10.99 3.15
CA LEU A 61 -8.37 10.26 3.33
C LEU A 61 -9.15 10.72 4.57
N GLU A 62 -8.47 10.97 5.69
CA GLU A 62 -9.06 11.41 6.96
C GLU A 62 -9.46 12.90 6.95
N SER A 63 -8.76 13.72 6.17
CA SER A 63 -9.04 15.16 6.00
C SER A 63 -10.45 15.42 5.45
N GLY A 64 -11.09 14.41 4.84
CA GLY A 64 -12.45 14.50 4.29
C GLY A 64 -12.55 15.33 3.01
N GLN A 65 -11.44 15.97 2.60
CA GLN A 65 -11.31 16.77 1.39
C GLN A 65 -10.36 16.05 0.43
N VAL A 66 -10.72 14.81 0.07
CA VAL A 66 -9.91 13.92 -0.76
C VAL A 66 -9.65 14.57 -2.12
N ASN A 67 -8.42 15.02 -2.33
CA ASN A 67 -7.96 15.51 -3.62
C ASN A 67 -7.63 14.32 -4.50
N ALA A 68 -8.59 13.86 -5.31
CA ALA A 68 -8.39 12.75 -6.25
C ALA A 68 -7.06 12.79 -7.05
N PRO A 69 -6.60 13.95 -7.60
CA PRO A 69 -5.31 14.00 -8.29
C PRO A 69 -4.09 13.85 -7.36
N GLU A 70 -4.09 14.46 -6.17
CA GLU A 70 -3.02 14.28 -5.16
C GLU A 70 -2.99 12.85 -4.66
N LEU A 71 -4.15 12.30 -4.32
CA LEU A 71 -4.30 10.92 -3.84
C LEU A 71 -3.80 9.94 -4.90
N SER A 72 -4.16 10.15 -6.18
CA SER A 72 -3.65 9.37 -7.32
C SER A 72 -2.12 9.42 -7.40
N GLN A 73 -1.51 10.60 -7.24
CA GLN A 73 -0.04 10.72 -7.21
C GLN A 73 0.58 10.00 -6.01
N LEU A 74 -0.02 10.09 -4.84
CA LEU A 74 0.47 9.40 -3.64
C LEU A 74 0.40 7.87 -3.81
N PHE A 75 -0.68 7.34 -4.39
CA PHE A 75 -0.80 5.91 -4.68
C PHE A 75 0.20 5.43 -5.74
N ASP A 76 0.48 6.22 -6.78
CA ASP A 76 1.50 5.91 -7.77
C ASP A 76 2.92 5.92 -7.17
N THR A 77 3.17 6.88 -6.27
CA THR A 77 4.44 6.97 -5.51
C THR A 77 4.57 5.76 -4.58
N LEU A 78 3.51 5.37 -3.88
CA LEU A 78 3.51 4.19 -3.00
C LEU A 78 3.73 2.90 -3.80
N ALA A 79 3.09 2.76 -4.96
CA ALA A 79 3.30 1.63 -5.86
C ALA A 79 4.77 1.50 -6.27
N THR A 80 5.40 2.62 -6.67
CA THR A 80 6.80 2.65 -7.07
C THR A 80 7.72 2.24 -5.91
N GLN A 81 7.51 2.79 -4.72
CA GLN A 81 8.32 2.45 -3.55
C GLN A 81 8.11 1.00 -3.09
N THR A 82 6.90 0.46 -3.19
CA THR A 82 6.61 -0.96 -2.91
C THR A 82 7.36 -1.88 -3.86
N LEU A 83 7.45 -1.50 -5.14
CA LEU A 83 8.23 -2.24 -6.14
C LEU A 83 9.74 -2.17 -5.87
N GLU A 84 10.25 -0.99 -5.50
CA GLU A 84 11.66 -0.83 -5.12
C GLU A 84 11.99 -1.61 -3.84
N PHE A 85 11.09 -1.60 -2.86
CA PHE A 85 11.22 -2.36 -1.63
C PHE A 85 11.25 -3.87 -1.91
N SER A 86 10.37 -4.36 -2.78
CA SER A 86 10.38 -5.75 -3.28
C SER A 86 11.73 -6.11 -3.90
N THR A 87 12.26 -5.23 -4.76
CA THR A 87 13.56 -5.42 -5.41
C THR A 87 14.71 -5.45 -4.41
N ARG A 88 14.67 -4.60 -3.37
CA ARG A 88 15.69 -4.54 -2.30
C ARG A 88 15.61 -5.73 -1.33
N MET A 89 14.42 -6.23 -1.05
CA MET A 89 14.21 -7.40 -0.17
C MET A 89 14.75 -8.69 -0.81
N GLY A 90 15.02 -8.67 -2.11
CA GLY A 90 15.56 -9.79 -2.86
C GLY A 90 14.52 -10.88 -3.08
N SER A 91 14.85 -11.87 -3.91
CA SER A 91 13.99 -13.03 -4.19
C SER A 91 13.89 -14.01 -3.02
N GLU A 92 14.07 -13.55 -1.78
CA GLU A 92 13.94 -14.34 -0.56
C GLU A 92 12.45 -14.65 -0.31
N GLY A 93 11.90 -15.58 -1.11
CA GLY A 93 10.56 -16.15 -0.97
C GLY A 93 9.47 -15.60 -1.91
N ASP A 94 8.24 -16.04 -1.68
CA ASP A 94 7.02 -15.68 -2.42
C ASP A 94 6.56 -14.21 -2.20
N ILE A 95 7.28 -13.44 -1.38
CA ILE A 95 6.95 -12.05 -1.05
C ILE A 95 7.21 -11.09 -2.21
N ALA A 96 8.30 -11.27 -2.97
CA ALA A 96 8.65 -10.37 -4.06
C ALA A 96 7.56 -10.26 -5.15
N PRO A 97 7.06 -11.38 -5.75
CA PRO A 97 5.99 -11.31 -6.75
C PRO A 97 4.66 -10.79 -6.17
N ARG A 98 4.42 -10.95 -4.87
CA ARG A 98 3.22 -10.40 -4.21
C ARG A 98 3.33 -8.88 -4.04
N LEU A 99 4.49 -8.36 -3.65
CA LEU A 99 4.74 -6.92 -3.59
C LEU A 99 4.68 -6.27 -4.99
N GLU A 100 5.14 -6.98 -6.02
CA GLU A 100 4.96 -6.54 -7.41
C GLU A 100 3.48 -6.49 -7.82
N GLY A 101 2.71 -7.52 -7.47
CA GLY A 101 1.27 -7.57 -7.68
C GLY A 101 0.55 -6.41 -6.98
N LEU A 102 0.92 -6.13 -5.73
CA LEU A 102 0.41 -5.00 -4.97
C LEU A 102 0.75 -3.66 -5.64
N SER A 103 2.01 -3.46 -6.04
CA SER A 103 2.41 -2.23 -6.74
C SER A 103 1.56 -1.98 -8.00
N SER A 104 1.24 -3.06 -8.73
CA SER A 104 0.40 -2.98 -9.92
C SER A 104 -1.05 -2.65 -9.58
N ALA A 105 -1.58 -3.23 -8.50
CA ALA A 105 -2.93 -2.97 -8.01
C ALA A 105 -3.08 -1.52 -7.51
N LEU A 106 -2.12 -1.01 -6.74
CA LEU A 106 -2.07 0.38 -6.28
C LEU A 106 -2.01 1.37 -7.46
N ARG A 107 -1.20 1.06 -8.48
CA ARG A 107 -1.11 1.89 -9.69
C ARG A 107 -2.40 1.86 -10.53
N SER A 108 -3.08 0.71 -10.56
CA SER A 108 -4.41 0.60 -11.17
C SER A 108 -5.43 1.46 -10.44
N LEU A 109 -5.41 1.43 -9.10
CA LEU A 109 -6.28 2.22 -8.24
C LEU A 109 -6.00 3.73 -8.41
N ALA A 110 -4.74 4.13 -8.46
CA ALA A 110 -4.31 5.49 -8.80
C ALA A 110 -4.87 5.94 -10.16
N GLY A 111 -4.79 5.09 -11.18
CA GLY A 111 -5.32 5.36 -12.52
C GLY A 111 -6.85 5.47 -12.56
N GLN A 112 -7.55 4.79 -11.66
CA GLN A 112 -9.01 4.82 -11.57
C GLN A 112 -9.55 6.10 -10.92
N MET A 113 -8.71 6.83 -10.17
CA MET A 113 -9.05 8.10 -9.50
C MET A 113 -8.69 9.34 -10.32
N LYS A 114 -8.23 9.15 -11.56
CA LYS A 114 -7.85 10.22 -12.50
C LYS A 114 -9.02 10.61 -13.40
#